data_AF-A0AA89AVI0-F1
#
_entry.id   AF-A0AA89AVI0-F1
#
_cell.length_a   1.000
_cell.length_b   1.000
_cell.length_c   1.000
_cell.angle_alpha   90.00
_cell.angle_beta   90.00
_cell.angle_gamma   90.00
#
_symmetry.space_group_name_H-M   'P 1'
#
loop_
_entity.id
_entity.type
_entity.pdbx_description
1 polymer ?
#
loop_
_entity_poly.entity_id
_entity_poly.type
_entity_poly.pdbx_seq_one_letter_code
_entity_poly.pdbx_strand_id
1 'polypeptide(L)'
;MELEQLDVKIAFLHGDLEERIYMQQPEGFIEPGKKDYVCKLKRSLYGLKQSPRQWYKRFDTFMVTHGYSCCEYDCCVYYRVLDDGSLLLLTLYVDDMLIATKSKSHILHLKKLLSREFDMKDLGSAKKILGMEIHRDRKAGKLWEVHDWIYFYILWMANMLEISVIVYYSIVKYRGRVHGIDRGS
;
A
#
# COMPACT_ATOMS: atom_id res chain seq x y z
N MET A 1 -9.11 5.42 -15.07
CA MET A 1 -8.16 5.18 -13.96
C MET A 1 -8.53 3.86 -13.32
N GLU A 2 -7.76 2.81 -13.56
CA GLU A 2 -7.91 1.51 -12.90
C GLU A 2 -7.33 1.55 -11.50
N LEU A 3 -7.96 0.78 -10.60
CA LEU A 3 -7.61 0.69 -9.19
C LEU A 3 -7.77 -0.77 -8.76
N GLU A 4 -6.67 -1.42 -8.41
CA GLU A 4 -6.64 -2.85 -8.07
C GLU A 4 -5.86 -3.09 -6.78
N GLN A 5 -6.22 -4.15 -6.07
CA GLN A 5 -5.67 -4.52 -4.77
C GLN A 5 -4.93 -5.83 -4.83
N LEU A 6 -3.85 -5.88 -4.07
CA LEU A 6 -3.07 -7.07 -3.81
C LEU A 6 -2.80 -7.17 -2.31
N ASP A 7 -2.51 -8.38 -1.87
CA ASP A 7 -2.11 -8.70 -0.50
C ASP A 7 -0.87 -9.60 -0.56
N VAL A 8 0.16 -9.31 0.23
CA VAL A 8 1.34 -10.18 0.35
C VAL A 8 1.10 -11.18 1.47
N LYS A 9 1.13 -12.48 1.13
CA LYS A 9 1.05 -13.52 2.15
C LYS A 9 2.31 -13.53 3.00
N ILE A 10 2.12 -13.46 4.32
CA ILE A 10 3.20 -13.59 5.30
C ILE A 10 4.36 -12.60 5.03
N ALA A 11 4.03 -11.32 4.82
CA ALA A 11 4.96 -10.25 4.45
C ALA A 11 6.31 -10.28 5.20
N PHE A 12 6.29 -10.50 6.51
CA PHE A 12 7.52 -10.52 7.31
C PHE A 12 8.47 -11.67 6.99
N LEU A 13 7.99 -12.82 6.49
CA LEU A 13 8.85 -13.94 6.09
C LEU A 13 9.68 -13.62 4.85
N HIS A 14 9.26 -12.65 4.05
CA HIS A 14 10.02 -12.19 2.89
C HIS A 14 11.19 -11.27 3.30
N GLY A 15 11.22 -10.74 4.54
CA GLY A 15 12.32 -9.95 5.06
C GLY A 15 13.54 -10.79 5.43
N ASP A 16 14.71 -10.37 4.94
CA ASP A 16 16.00 -10.94 5.34
C ASP A 16 16.41 -10.45 6.74
N LEU A 17 16.94 -11.34 7.57
CA LEU A 17 17.49 -10.96 8.88
C LEU A 17 18.95 -10.54 8.71
N GLU A 18 19.27 -9.30 9.05
CA GLU A 18 20.65 -8.80 9.13
C GLU A 18 21.34 -9.34 10.39
N GLU A 19 20.60 -9.46 11.50
CA GLU A 19 21.11 -9.96 12.77
C GLU A 19 20.95 -11.48 12.94
N ARG A 20 21.83 -12.10 13.74
CA ARG A 20 21.63 -13.49 14.19
C ARG A 20 20.66 -13.52 15.36
N ILE A 21 19.46 -14.00 15.10
CA ILE A 21 18.43 -14.14 16.12
C ILE A 21 18.17 -15.61 16.40
N TYR A 22 18.09 -15.92 17.69
CA TYR A 22 17.76 -17.24 18.19
C TYR A 22 16.45 -17.16 18.98
N MET A 23 15.65 -18.20 18.91
CA MET A 23 14.43 -18.34 19.72
C MET A 23 14.42 -19.69 20.42
N GLN A 24 13.70 -19.78 21.54
CA GLN A 24 13.40 -21.06 22.15
C GLN A 24 12.66 -21.97 21.17
N GLN A 25 12.88 -23.27 21.29
CA GLN A 25 12.16 -24.25 20.49
C GLN A 25 10.65 -24.15 20.80
N PRO A 26 9.79 -24.06 19.77
CA PRO A 26 8.35 -24.05 19.99
C PRO A 26 7.88 -25.39 20.56
N GLU A 27 6.81 -25.34 21.34
CA GLU A 27 6.20 -26.53 21.92
C GLU A 27 5.80 -27.52 20.81
N GLY A 28 6.09 -28.81 21.02
CA GLY A 28 5.87 -29.85 20.01
C GLY A 28 6.99 -30.03 18.97
N PHE A 29 7.99 -29.14 18.92
CA PHE A 29 9.15 -29.25 18.02
C PHE A 29 10.47 -29.57 18.72
N ILE A 30 10.41 -29.84 20.03
CA ILE A 30 11.59 -30.17 20.83
C ILE A 30 12.03 -31.60 20.51
N GLU A 31 13.20 -31.75 19.89
CA GLU A 31 13.76 -33.08 19.61
C GLU A 31 14.22 -33.78 20.90
N PRO A 32 13.97 -35.10 21.05
CA PRO A 32 14.47 -35.88 22.18
C PRO A 32 15.99 -35.75 22.32
N GLY A 33 16.45 -35.42 23.52
CA GLY A 33 17.88 -35.20 23.81
C GLY A 33 18.42 -33.82 23.42
N LYS A 34 17.61 -32.92 22.85
CA LYS A 34 18.01 -31.55 22.47
C LYS A 34 17.16 -30.47 23.15
N LYS A 35 16.65 -30.74 24.36
CA LYS A 35 15.75 -29.81 25.07
C LYS A 35 16.35 -28.41 25.28
N ASP A 36 17.66 -28.33 25.48
CA ASP A 36 18.37 -27.07 25.75
C ASP A 36 18.79 -26.32 24.48
N TYR A 37 18.44 -26.83 23.29
CA TYR A 37 18.81 -26.19 22.03
C TYR A 37 17.87 -25.03 21.72
N VAL A 38 18.35 -24.13 20.85
CA VAL A 38 17.59 -22.98 20.37
C VAL A 38 17.52 -22.99 18.84
N CYS A 39 16.44 -22.46 18.28
CA CYS A 39 16.27 -22.33 16.85
C CYS A 39 16.93 -21.04 16.36
N LYS A 40 17.80 -21.14 15.35
CA LYS A 40 18.30 -19.95 14.64
C LYS A 40 17.29 -19.54 13.58
N LEU A 41 16.81 -18.30 13.63
CA LEU A 41 15.93 -17.76 12.63
C LEU A 41 16.70 -17.45 11.34
N LYS A 42 16.16 -17.94 10.20
CA LYS A 42 16.70 -17.68 8.86
C LYS A 42 15.96 -16.55 8.14
N ARG A 43 14.74 -16.24 8.57
CA ARG A 43 13.84 -15.24 8.00
C ARG A 43 13.17 -14.48 9.14
N SER A 44 12.72 -13.26 8.87
CA SER A 44 12.02 -12.45 9.86
C SER A 44 10.64 -13.05 10.15
N LEU A 45 10.20 -13.01 11.42
CA LEU A 45 8.93 -13.60 11.87
C LEU A 45 8.03 -12.54 12.47
N TYR A 46 6.73 -12.82 12.52
CA TYR A 46 5.80 -11.99 13.27
C TYR A 46 6.24 -11.87 14.74
N GLY A 47 6.13 -10.66 15.31
CA GLY A 47 6.50 -10.38 16.69
C GLY A 47 7.97 -9.98 16.92
N LEU A 48 8.86 -10.11 15.93
CA LEU A 48 10.19 -9.50 16.06
C LEU A 48 10.12 -8.00 15.76
N LYS A 49 10.82 -7.19 16.57
CA LYS A 49 10.81 -5.72 16.46
C LYS A 49 11.30 -5.22 15.10
N GLN A 50 12.23 -5.93 14.47
CA GLN A 50 12.82 -5.55 13.19
C GLN A 50 12.07 -6.09 11.96
N SER A 51 11.11 -7.00 12.12
CA SER A 51 10.42 -7.64 11.00
C SER A 51 9.75 -6.67 10.03
N PRO A 52 9.01 -5.65 10.49
CA PRO A 52 8.43 -4.66 9.58
C PRO A 52 9.48 -3.90 8.78
N ARG A 53 10.61 -3.55 9.41
CA ARG A 53 11.71 -2.83 8.75
C ARG A 53 12.40 -3.68 7.70
N GLN A 54 12.66 -4.96 8.00
CA GLN A 54 13.34 -5.86 7.06
C GLN A 54 12.46 -6.18 5.85
N TRP A 55 11.14 -6.34 6.08
CA TRP A 55 10.18 -6.45 4.98
C TRP A 55 10.20 -5.21 4.09
N TYR A 56 10.05 -4.02 4.69
CA TYR A 56 10.06 -2.76 3.94
C TYR A 56 11.34 -2.60 3.12
N LYS A 57 12.52 -2.81 3.71
CA LYS A 57 13.81 -2.72 3.01
C LYS A 57 13.90 -3.66 1.80
N ARG A 58 13.46 -4.92 1.96
CA ARG A 58 13.47 -5.92 0.88
C ARG A 58 12.55 -5.50 -0.27
N PHE A 59 11.37 -4.97 0.07
CA PHE A 59 10.40 -4.49 -0.89
C PHE A 59 10.87 -3.23 -1.61
N ASP A 60 11.37 -2.23 -0.88
CA ASP A 60 11.91 -0.99 -1.43
C ASP A 60 13.04 -1.28 -2.43
N THR A 61 14.01 -2.11 -2.02
CA THR A 61 15.10 -2.55 -2.91
C THR A 61 14.57 -3.19 -4.18
N PHE A 62 13.55 -4.05 -4.07
CA PHE A 62 12.92 -4.68 -5.24
C PHE A 62 12.29 -3.63 -6.16
N MET A 63 11.49 -2.71 -5.62
CA MET A 63 10.80 -1.69 -6.40
C MET A 63 11.77 -0.76 -7.12
N VAL A 64 12.79 -0.25 -6.41
CA VAL A 64 13.83 0.62 -6.97
C VAL A 64 14.60 -0.07 -8.08
N THR A 65 14.98 -1.33 -7.90
CA THR A 65 15.68 -2.12 -8.93
C THR A 65 14.84 -2.31 -10.20
N HIS A 66 13.51 -2.26 -10.08
CA HIS A 66 12.56 -2.35 -11.21
C HIS A 66 12.09 -0.99 -11.74
N GLY A 67 12.81 0.09 -11.40
CA GLY A 67 12.60 1.43 -11.98
C GLY A 67 11.42 2.21 -11.36
N TYR A 68 11.00 1.83 -10.16
CA TYR A 68 10.05 2.63 -9.38
C TYR A 68 10.80 3.57 -8.44
N SER A 69 10.22 4.74 -8.21
CA SER A 69 10.72 5.72 -7.25
C SER A 69 9.80 5.78 -6.04
N CYS A 70 10.39 5.90 -4.86
CA CYS A 70 9.64 6.16 -3.63
C CYS A 70 9.24 7.64 -3.56
N CYS A 71 8.06 7.95 -3.04
CA CYS A 71 7.61 9.32 -2.85
C CYS A 71 8.38 9.97 -1.70
N GLU A 72 8.80 11.23 -1.89
CA GLU A 72 9.57 11.98 -0.90
C GLU A 72 8.76 12.27 0.39
N TYR A 73 7.43 12.32 0.28
CA TYR A 73 6.53 12.65 1.38
C TYR A 73 6.01 11.43 2.14
N ASP A 74 5.98 10.25 1.51
CA ASP A 74 5.51 8.99 2.12
C ASP A 74 6.28 7.82 1.53
N CYS A 75 7.06 7.17 2.38
CA CYS A 75 7.94 6.09 1.99
C CYS A 75 7.20 4.80 1.60
N CYS A 76 5.89 4.74 1.87
CA CYS A 76 5.00 3.66 1.49
C CYS A 76 4.38 3.82 0.10
N VAL A 77 4.61 4.97 -0.57
CA VAL A 77 4.09 5.25 -1.90
C VAL A 77 5.20 5.17 -2.92
N TYR A 78 5.02 4.30 -3.92
CA TYR A 78 5.89 4.15 -5.07
C TYR A 78 5.20 4.67 -6.30
N TYR A 79 5.97 5.28 -7.20
CA TYR A 79 5.47 5.74 -8.47
C TYR A 79 6.45 5.43 -9.61
N ARG A 80 5.90 5.36 -10.82
CA ARG A 80 6.68 5.28 -12.06
C ARG A 80 5.93 5.99 -13.17
N VAL A 81 6.64 6.88 -13.87
CA VAL A 81 6.19 7.42 -15.16
C VAL A 81 6.50 6.36 -16.21
N LEU A 82 5.48 5.94 -16.93
CA LEU A 82 5.54 4.89 -17.93
C LEU A 82 5.91 5.48 -19.30
N ASP A 83 6.25 4.61 -20.25
CA ASP A 83 6.75 5.02 -21.58
C ASP A 83 5.72 5.83 -22.38
N ASP A 84 4.43 5.64 -22.09
CA ASP A 84 3.31 6.39 -22.67
C ASP A 84 3.02 7.72 -21.93
N GLY A 85 3.86 8.09 -20.97
CA GLY A 85 3.72 9.26 -20.10
C GLY A 85 2.67 9.10 -19.00
N SER A 86 2.04 7.93 -18.87
CA SER A 86 1.07 7.68 -17.79
C SER A 86 1.76 7.41 -16.46
N LEU A 87 1.11 7.81 -15.37
CA LEU A 87 1.59 7.53 -14.01
C LEU A 87 1.03 6.19 -13.52
N LEU A 88 1.90 5.37 -12.94
CA LEU A 88 1.51 4.24 -12.11
C LEU A 88 1.90 4.55 -10.66
N LEU A 89 0.93 4.39 -9.75
CA LEU A 89 1.09 4.51 -8.31
C LEU A 89 0.88 3.14 -7.67
N LEU A 90 1.69 2.85 -6.67
CA LEU A 90 1.56 1.68 -5.79
C LEU A 90 1.71 2.16 -4.35
N THR A 91 0.75 1.86 -3.48
CA THR A 91 0.90 2.04 -2.04
C THR A 91 1.12 0.68 -1.38
N LEU A 92 2.00 0.63 -0.38
CA LEU A 92 2.24 -0.55 0.45
C LEU A 92 1.94 -0.22 1.92
N TYR A 93 0.98 -0.90 2.53
CA TYR A 93 0.74 -0.84 3.96
C TYR A 93 0.86 -2.24 4.56
N VAL A 94 2.06 -2.55 5.08
CA VAL A 94 2.40 -3.88 5.61
C VAL A 94 2.21 -4.98 4.57
N ASP A 95 1.05 -5.63 4.53
CA ASP A 95 0.63 -6.68 3.62
C ASP A 95 -0.30 -6.17 2.51
N ASP A 96 -1.09 -5.12 2.77
CA ASP A 96 -2.03 -4.53 1.83
C ASP A 96 -1.34 -3.66 0.77
N MET A 97 -1.75 -3.83 -0.48
CA MET A 97 -1.28 -3.02 -1.61
C MET A 97 -2.42 -2.46 -2.45
N LEU A 98 -2.25 -1.22 -2.90
CA LEU A 98 -3.15 -0.57 -3.85
C LEU A 98 -2.38 -0.08 -5.07
N ILE A 99 -2.83 -0.47 -6.25
CA ILE A 99 -2.25 -0.05 -7.53
C ILE A 99 -3.24 0.86 -8.25
N ALA A 100 -2.79 2.04 -8.65
CA ALA A 100 -3.57 2.98 -9.45
C ALA A 100 -2.82 3.38 -10.72
N THR A 101 -3.47 3.28 -11.89
CA THR A 101 -2.92 3.79 -13.15
C THR A 101 -4.04 3.96 -14.19
N LYS A 102 -3.76 4.57 -15.34
CA LYS A 102 -4.75 4.69 -16.42
C LYS A 102 -4.98 3.38 -17.17
N SER A 103 -3.97 2.51 -17.24
CA SER A 103 -3.96 1.33 -18.13
C SER A 103 -3.93 0.01 -17.36
N LYS A 104 -4.92 -0.84 -17.64
CA LYS A 104 -5.02 -2.18 -17.02
C LYS A 104 -3.83 -3.09 -17.39
N SER A 105 -3.25 -2.89 -18.56
CA SER A 105 -2.09 -3.68 -19.00
C SER A 105 -0.87 -3.46 -18.10
N HIS A 106 -0.62 -2.21 -17.66
CA HIS A 106 0.45 -1.89 -16.73
C HIS A 106 0.19 -2.47 -15.33
N ILE A 107 -1.06 -2.51 -14.86
CA ILE A 107 -1.41 -3.22 -13.62
C ILE A 107 -1.07 -4.70 -13.74
N LEU A 108 -1.50 -5.36 -14.82
CA LEU A 108 -1.24 -6.79 -15.03
C LEU A 108 0.27 -7.09 -15.11
N HIS A 109 1.05 -6.19 -15.71
CA HIS A 109 2.49 -6.31 -15.74
C HIS A 109 3.10 -6.22 -14.32
N LEU A 110 2.73 -5.20 -13.54
CA LEU A 110 3.20 -5.05 -12.16
C LEU A 110 2.77 -6.23 -11.28
N LYS A 111 1.53 -6.70 -11.41
CA LYS A 111 1.05 -7.90 -10.71
C LYS A 111 1.93 -9.11 -10.99
N LYS A 112 2.20 -9.40 -12.26
CA LYS A 112 3.09 -10.50 -12.66
C LYS A 112 4.50 -10.32 -12.11
N LEU A 113 5.01 -9.09 -12.09
CA LEU A 113 6.33 -8.77 -11.56
C LEU A 113 6.39 -9.07 -10.06
N LEU A 114 5.43 -8.58 -9.28
CA LEU A 114 5.33 -8.82 -7.84
C LEU A 114 5.14 -10.31 -7.52
N SER A 115 4.24 -11.00 -8.24
CA SER A 115 3.98 -12.44 -8.05
C SER A 115 5.15 -13.36 -8.40
N ARG A 116 6.16 -12.87 -9.11
CA ARG A 116 7.40 -13.63 -9.37
C ARG A 116 8.35 -13.61 -8.18
N GLU A 117 8.28 -12.57 -7.36
CA GLU A 117 9.19 -12.36 -6.24
C GLU A 117 8.53 -12.70 -4.89
N PHE A 118 7.29 -12.27 -4.70
CA PHE A 118 6.55 -12.38 -3.44
C PHE A 118 5.33 -13.28 -3.61
N ASP A 119 4.90 -13.95 -2.54
CA ASP A 119 3.66 -14.73 -2.57
C ASP A 119 2.46 -13.76 -2.49
N MET A 120 1.96 -13.40 -3.66
CA MET A 120 0.88 -12.43 -3.80
C MET A 120 -0.49 -13.12 -3.83
N LYS A 121 -1.47 -12.46 -3.21
CA LYS A 121 -2.90 -12.72 -3.34
C LYS A 121 -3.55 -11.58 -4.11
N ASP A 122 -4.19 -11.90 -5.24
CA ASP A 122 -4.93 -10.92 -6.02
C ASP A 122 -6.34 -10.73 -5.46
N LEU A 123 -6.65 -9.50 -5.03
CA LEU A 123 -7.96 -9.11 -4.50
C LEU A 123 -8.85 -8.45 -5.56
N GLY A 124 -8.33 -8.24 -6.77
CA GLY A 124 -9.06 -7.70 -7.90
C GLY A 124 -9.26 -6.18 -7.82
N SER A 125 -10.38 -5.69 -8.34
CA SER A 125 -10.70 -4.27 -8.28
C SER A 125 -10.88 -3.81 -6.84
N ALA A 126 -10.24 -2.70 -6.49
CA ALA A 126 -10.31 -2.14 -5.15
C ALA A 126 -11.75 -1.79 -4.80
N LYS A 127 -12.25 -2.39 -3.72
CA LYS A 127 -13.56 -2.09 -3.14
C LYS A 127 -13.42 -1.47 -1.75
N LYS A 128 -12.34 -1.79 -1.04
CA LYS A 128 -12.06 -1.26 0.29
C LYS A 128 -10.58 -1.07 0.51
N ILE A 129 -10.09 0.12 0.86
CA ILE A 129 -8.69 0.33 1.26
C ILE A 129 -8.62 0.84 2.69
N LEU A 130 -7.79 0.21 3.54
CA LEU A 130 -7.63 0.58 4.95
C LEU A 130 -8.97 0.70 5.71
N GLY A 131 -9.96 -0.14 5.35
CA GLY A 131 -11.31 -0.12 5.94
C GLY A 131 -12.31 0.87 5.31
N MET A 132 -11.89 1.69 4.34
CA MET A 132 -12.72 2.69 3.65
C MET A 132 -13.27 2.14 2.33
N GLU A 133 -14.56 2.38 2.02
CA GLU A 133 -15.24 1.85 0.83
C GLU A 133 -15.09 2.73 -0.41
N ILE A 134 -14.71 2.09 -1.53
CA ILE A 134 -14.51 2.72 -2.83
C ILE A 134 -15.71 2.47 -3.74
N HIS A 135 -16.37 3.56 -4.19
CA HIS A 135 -17.39 3.50 -5.23
C HIS A 135 -16.88 4.08 -6.55
N ARG A 136 -17.12 3.38 -7.66
CA ARG A 136 -16.61 3.77 -8.97
C ARG A 136 -17.69 3.66 -10.05
N ASP A 137 -18.00 4.77 -10.70
CA ASP A 137 -18.83 4.84 -11.90
C ASP A 137 -17.95 5.09 -13.13
N ARG A 138 -17.78 4.01 -13.91
CA ARG A 138 -16.99 4.03 -15.15
C ARG A 138 -17.66 4.82 -16.27
N LYS A 139 -18.99 4.92 -16.30
CA LYS A 139 -19.74 5.63 -17.36
C LYS A 139 -19.70 7.14 -17.14
N ALA A 140 -19.80 7.57 -15.89
CA ALA A 140 -19.68 8.97 -15.52
C ALA A 140 -18.22 9.44 -15.33
N GLY A 141 -17.24 8.53 -15.36
CA GLY A 141 -15.83 8.84 -15.08
C GLY A 141 -15.59 9.26 -13.62
N LYS A 142 -16.51 8.93 -12.72
CA LYS A 142 -16.52 9.38 -11.33
C LYS A 142 -16.10 8.26 -10.39
N LEU A 143 -15.34 8.59 -9.37
CA LEU A 143 -14.99 7.69 -8.27
C LEU A 143 -15.17 8.51 -7.00
N TRP A 144 -15.88 7.97 -6.02
CA TRP A 144 -16.20 8.66 -4.78
C TRP A 144 -16.19 7.66 -3.62
N GLU A 145 -15.86 8.15 -2.44
CA GLU A 145 -16.03 7.46 -1.18
C GLU A 145 -17.00 8.24 -0.30
N VAL A 146 -17.51 7.58 0.74
CA VAL A 146 -18.36 8.20 1.78
C VAL A 146 -17.55 9.14 2.70
N HIS A 147 -16.20 9.17 2.61
CA HIS A 147 -15.35 10.17 3.25
C HIS A 147 -14.20 10.60 2.32
N ASP A 148 -14.19 11.87 1.89
CA ASP A 148 -13.40 12.38 0.76
C ASP A 148 -11.86 12.33 0.86
N TRP A 149 -11.26 11.87 1.96
CA TRP A 149 -9.85 12.13 2.26
C TRP A 149 -8.86 11.31 1.43
N ILE A 150 -9.15 10.08 1.03
CA ILE A 150 -8.22 9.23 0.25
C ILE A 150 -7.94 9.80 -1.13
N TYR A 151 -8.97 10.34 -1.80
CA TYR A 151 -8.79 10.87 -3.14
C TYR A 151 -7.91 12.12 -3.12
N PHE A 152 -8.14 12.99 -2.14
CA PHE A 152 -7.28 14.14 -1.92
C PHE A 152 -5.89 13.71 -1.45
N TYR A 153 -5.75 12.68 -0.61
CA TYR A 153 -4.47 12.14 -0.18
C TYR A 153 -3.67 11.59 -1.36
N ILE A 154 -4.23 10.68 -2.16
CA ILE A 154 -3.55 10.09 -3.33
C ILE A 154 -3.22 11.17 -4.37
N LEU A 155 -4.12 12.11 -4.66
CA LEU A 155 -3.87 13.18 -5.64
C LEU A 155 -2.88 14.24 -5.14
N TRP A 156 -2.90 14.57 -3.85
CA TRP A 156 -1.95 15.45 -3.19
C TRP A 156 -0.55 14.81 -3.15
N MET A 157 -0.46 13.53 -2.77
CA MET A 157 0.77 12.74 -2.71
C MET A 157 1.40 12.49 -4.08
N ALA A 158 0.59 12.40 -5.14
CA ALA A 158 1.05 12.21 -6.52
C ALA A 158 1.35 13.51 -7.28
N ASN A 159 1.25 14.68 -6.61
CA ASN A 159 1.43 16.01 -7.21
C ASN A 159 0.55 16.23 -8.47
N MET A 160 -0.65 15.65 -8.48
CA MET A 160 -1.59 15.70 -9.62
C MET A 160 -2.67 16.79 -9.47
N LEU A 161 -2.61 17.62 -8.42
CA LEU A 161 -3.46 18.79 -8.20
C LEU A 161 -2.62 19.98 -7.75
N GLU A 162 -2.81 21.15 -8.35
CA GLU A 162 -2.22 22.39 -7.81
C GLU A 162 -2.81 22.71 -6.43
N ILE A 163 -1.97 23.21 -5.51
CA ILE A 163 -2.33 23.62 -4.15
C ILE A 163 -3.53 24.59 -4.14
N SER A 164 -3.66 25.42 -5.18
CA SER A 164 -4.77 26.37 -5.40
C SER A 164 -6.15 25.68 -5.50
N VAL A 165 -6.21 24.50 -6.12
CA VAL A 165 -7.44 23.73 -6.33
C VAL A 165 -7.93 23.08 -5.03
N ILE A 166 -7.00 22.64 -4.18
CA ILE A 166 -7.29 22.01 -2.88
C ILE A 166 -7.86 23.03 -1.89
N VAL A 167 -7.30 24.25 -1.86
CA VAL A 167 -7.80 25.36 -1.04
C VAL A 167 -9.19 25.80 -1.50
N TYR A 168 -9.42 25.89 -2.81
CA TYR A 168 -10.73 26.22 -3.36
C TYR A 168 -11.80 25.19 -2.98
N TYR A 169 -11.54 23.89 -3.15
CA TYR A 169 -12.50 22.85 -2.78
C TYR A 169 -12.76 22.77 -1.26
N SER A 170 -11.72 22.98 -0.44
CA SER A 170 -11.86 23.05 1.02
C SER A 170 -12.71 24.25 1.45
N ILE A 171 -12.50 25.43 0.84
CA ILE A 171 -13.26 26.66 1.13
C ILE A 171 -14.72 26.55 0.65
N VAL A 172 -14.96 26.03 -0.55
CA VAL A 172 -16.32 25.85 -1.09
C VAL A 172 -17.12 24.86 -0.24
N LYS A 173 -16.49 23.78 0.23
CA LYS A 173 -17.15 22.77 1.06
C LYS A 173 -17.39 23.22 2.51
N TYR A 174 -16.48 24.02 3.08
CA TYR A 174 -16.71 24.66 4.38
C TYR A 174 -17.80 25.74 4.31
N ARG A 175 -17.86 26.55 3.24
CA ARG A 175 -18.96 27.51 3.04
C ARG A 175 -20.31 26.84 2.80
N GLY A 176 -20.34 25.68 2.15
CA GLY A 176 -21.55 24.87 1.96
C GLY A 176 -22.15 24.26 3.22
N ARG A 177 -21.40 24.19 4.34
CA ARG A 177 -21.92 23.71 5.64
C ARG A 177 -22.41 24.83 6.57
N VAL A 178 -22.16 26.11 6.27
CA VAL A 178 -22.50 27.24 7.16
C VAL A 178 -23.81 27.95 6.74
N HIS A 179 -24.54 27.45 5.74
CA HIS A 179 -25.86 27.99 5.34
C HIS A 179 -27.03 27.06 5.68
N GLY A 180 -26.90 26.29 6.76
CA GLY A 180 -27.99 25.57 7.41
C GLY A 180 -28.06 25.93 8.89
N ILE A 181 -28.26 27.21 9.21
CA ILE A 181 -28.71 27.63 10.55
C ILE A 181 -29.96 28.48 10.34
N ASP A 182 -31.06 27.95 10.87
CA ASP A 182 -32.36 28.57 11.01
C ASP A 182 -32.27 30.06 11.37
N ARG A 183 -33.00 30.90 10.61
CA ARG A 183 -33.58 32.13 11.17
C ARG A 183 -35.05 31.85 11.44
N GLY A 184 -35.30 31.24 12.60
CA GLY A 184 -36.60 31.33 13.24
C GLY A 184 -36.74 32.69 13.92
N SER A 185 -37.72 33.45 13.47
CA SER A 185 -38.42 34.50 14.22
C SER A 185 -39.77 34.71 13.56
#